data_AF-X0BSQ9-F1
#
_entry.id   AF-X0BSQ9-F1
#
_cell.length_a   1.000
_cell.length_b   1.000
_cell.length_c   1.000
_cell.angle_alpha   90.00
_cell.angle_beta   90.00
_cell.angle_gamma   90.00
#
_symmetry.space_group_name_H-M   'P 1'
#
loop_
_entity.id
_entity.type
_entity.pdbx_description
1 polymer ?
#
loop_
_entity_poly.entity_id
_entity_poly.type
_entity_poly.pdbx_seq_one_letter_code
_entity_poly.pdbx_strand_id
1 'polypeptide(L)'
;MSGCHGSDPTRTTQKIPFPIWLIDHRNLQAHLQSLKNLKMLAIQGDAYPPRMNEMFGYNSYYRQDMANAEDFQTARDHPELAPFVQGRGDSKLYWEHAHLYRMLEYARSYRKVLPKLEWILCGRRPMKFVENDQGVVQPHPIGRRQDECKTFIGRVFGLATKIETAHEKD
;
A
#
# COMPACT_ATOMS: atom_id res chain seq x y z
N MET A 1 39.74 42.64 15.40
CA MET A 1 39.14 42.95 14.08
C MET A 1 39.28 41.69 13.22
N SER A 2 38.12 41.16 12.86
CA SER A 2 37.77 40.16 11.84
C SER A 2 38.82 39.16 11.32
N GLY A 3 38.71 37.92 11.79
CA GLY A 3 39.12 36.73 11.05
C GLY A 3 37.98 36.27 10.15
N CYS A 4 38.12 36.42 8.83
CA CYS A 4 37.17 35.91 7.85
C CYS A 4 37.34 34.38 7.70
N HIS A 5 36.44 33.59 8.27
CA HIS A 5 36.26 32.20 7.86
C HIS A 5 35.39 32.21 6.59
N GLY A 6 36.02 31.92 5.45
CA GLY A 6 35.32 31.67 4.20
C GLY A 6 34.51 30.39 4.32
N SER A 7 33.19 30.52 4.29
CA SER A 7 32.27 29.40 4.11
C SER A 7 32.44 28.88 2.69
N ASP A 8 33.02 27.69 2.54
CA ASP A 8 33.10 26.98 1.25
C ASP A 8 31.67 26.65 0.74
N PRO A 9 31.25 27.20 -0.42
CA PRO A 9 29.88 27.01 -0.93
C PRO A 9 29.68 25.66 -1.64
N THR A 10 30.65 24.75 -1.63
CA THR A 10 30.58 23.49 -2.40
C THR A 10 30.21 22.25 -1.58
N ARG A 11 29.61 22.41 -0.39
CA ARG A 11 28.95 21.26 0.27
C ARG A 11 27.63 20.95 -0.43
N THR A 12 27.72 20.36 -1.63
CA THR A 12 26.60 19.67 -2.25
C THR A 12 26.16 18.60 -1.27
N THR A 13 25.05 18.84 -0.59
CA THR A 13 24.40 17.84 0.24
C THR A 13 24.01 16.72 -0.70
N GLN A 14 24.86 15.70 -0.85
CA GLN A 14 24.48 14.44 -1.46
C GLN A 14 23.26 13.98 -0.66
N LYS A 15 22.08 14.09 -1.27
CA LYS A 15 20.89 13.40 -0.79
C LYS A 15 21.24 11.92 -0.88
N ILE A 16 21.72 11.35 0.21
CA ILE A 16 21.85 9.91 0.34
C ILE A 16 20.43 9.38 0.09
N PRO A 17 20.18 8.66 -1.02
CA PRO A 17 18.86 8.09 -1.22
C PRO A 17 18.68 7.08 -0.09
N PHE A 18 17.74 7.38 0.81
CA PHE A 18 17.35 6.42 1.84
C PHE A 18 17.00 5.10 1.15
N PRO A 19 17.44 3.94 1.66
CA PRO A 19 17.10 2.66 1.07
C PRO A 19 15.58 2.49 1.14
N ILE A 20 14.92 2.63 0.00
CA ILE A 20 13.51 2.32 -0.12
C ILE A 20 13.45 0.81 -0.36
N TRP A 21 13.00 0.06 0.65
CA TRP A 21 12.77 -1.38 0.53
C TRP A 21 11.51 -1.61 -0.32
N LEU A 22 11.60 -1.32 -1.61
CA LEU A 22 10.52 -1.55 -2.56
C LEU A 22 10.51 -2.99 -3.01
N ILE A 23 9.33 -3.60 -2.93
CA ILE A 23 9.11 -4.95 -3.43
C ILE A 23 9.16 -4.94 -4.96
N ASP A 24 9.99 -5.80 -5.54
CA ASP A 24 9.90 -6.12 -6.96
C ASP A 24 8.71 -7.06 -7.18
N HIS A 25 7.55 -6.46 -7.45
CA HIS A 25 6.31 -7.20 -7.69
C HIS A 25 6.40 -8.13 -8.90
N ARG A 26 7.16 -7.78 -9.94
CA ARG A 26 7.29 -8.62 -11.13
C ARG A 26 8.05 -9.88 -10.77
N ASN A 27 9.16 -9.73 -10.05
CA ASN A 27 9.96 -10.86 -9.61
C ASN A 27 9.15 -11.75 -8.64
N LEU A 28 8.43 -11.15 -7.70
CA LEU A 28 7.57 -11.90 -6.76
C LEU A 28 6.46 -12.65 -7.50
N GLN A 29 5.80 -12.03 -8.49
CA GLN A 29 4.80 -12.67 -9.33
C GLN A 29 5.38 -13.84 -10.12
N ALA A 30 6.58 -13.68 -10.71
CA ALA A 30 7.23 -14.73 -11.48
C ALA A 30 7.54 -15.98 -10.64
N HIS A 31 7.81 -15.81 -9.34
CA HIS A 31 8.03 -16.92 -8.42
C HIS A 31 6.71 -17.53 -7.92
N LEU A 32 5.74 -16.68 -7.57
CA LEU A 32 4.46 -17.12 -7.01
C LEU A 32 3.52 -17.74 -8.05
N GLN A 33 3.66 -17.45 -9.36
CA GLN A 33 2.75 -17.95 -10.40
C GLN A 33 2.62 -19.49 -10.46
N SER A 34 3.63 -20.21 -9.95
CA SER A 34 3.60 -21.68 -9.84
C SER A 34 2.58 -22.16 -8.81
N LEU A 35 2.22 -21.32 -7.82
CA LEU A 35 1.29 -21.61 -6.75
C LEU A 35 -0.17 -21.40 -7.19
N LYS A 36 -0.61 -22.17 -8.19
CA LYS A 36 -1.94 -22.03 -8.83
C LYS A 36 -3.13 -22.18 -7.86
N ASN A 37 -2.91 -22.75 -6.68
CA ASN A 37 -3.92 -22.95 -5.64
C ASN A 37 -3.77 -21.96 -4.46
N LEU A 38 -2.88 -20.97 -4.54
CA LEU A 38 -2.73 -19.96 -3.50
C LEU A 38 -4.00 -19.12 -3.40
N LYS A 39 -4.68 -19.19 -2.25
CA LYS A 39 -5.94 -18.48 -1.99
C LYS A 39 -5.75 -17.14 -1.31
N MET A 40 -4.67 -16.99 -0.53
CA MET A 40 -4.42 -15.81 0.28
C MET A 40 -2.98 -15.35 0.12
N LEU A 41 -2.79 -14.05 -0.03
CA LEU A 41 -1.48 -13.42 -0.11
C LEU A 41 -1.45 -12.16 0.76
N ALA A 42 -0.46 -12.03 1.63
CA ALA A 42 -0.25 -10.81 2.40
C ALA A 42 1.10 -10.19 2.03
N ILE A 43 1.07 -8.92 1.62
CA ILE A 43 2.24 -8.10 1.37
C ILE A 43 2.09 -6.83 2.23
N GLN A 44 2.60 -6.89 3.45
CA GLN A 44 2.49 -5.82 4.44
C GLN A 44 3.59 -4.77 4.24
N GLY A 45 3.26 -3.49 4.46
CA GLY A 45 4.23 -2.39 4.47
C GLY A 45 4.40 -1.68 3.13
N ASP A 46 5.65 -1.40 2.73
CA ASP A 46 6.03 -0.66 1.52
C ASP A 46 5.86 -1.53 0.25
N ALA A 47 4.62 -1.94 0.00
CA ALA A 47 4.24 -2.81 -1.09
C ALA A 47 4.11 -2.09 -2.44
N TYR A 48 4.69 -0.89 -2.59
CA TYR A 48 4.61 -0.09 -3.82
C TYR A 48 5.48 1.18 -3.69
N PRO A 49 5.95 1.75 -4.82
CA PRO A 49 6.62 3.04 -4.82
C PRO A 49 5.65 4.13 -4.36
N PRO A 50 5.89 4.80 -3.22
CA PRO A 50 5.09 5.95 -2.84
C PRO A 50 5.25 7.05 -3.89
N ARG A 51 4.13 7.67 -4.30
CA ARG A 51 4.21 8.91 -5.08
C ARG A 51 4.86 9.96 -4.20
N MET A 52 5.97 10.52 -4.65
CA MET A 52 6.67 11.55 -3.89
C MET A 52 5.74 12.74 -3.69
N ASN A 53 5.59 13.14 -2.43
CA ASN A 53 5.16 14.49 -2.15
C ASN A 53 6.41 15.37 -2.22
N GLU A 54 6.49 16.23 -3.24
CA GLU A 54 7.66 17.08 -3.52
C GLU A 54 8.08 17.92 -2.30
N MET A 55 7.12 18.27 -1.43
CA MET A 55 7.33 19.11 -0.27
C MET A 55 7.95 18.37 0.93
N PHE A 56 7.77 17.04 1.03
CA PHE A 56 8.13 16.29 2.24
C PHE A 56 8.93 15.00 2.01
N GLY A 57 9.10 14.59 0.74
CA GLY A 57 9.88 13.42 0.35
C GLY A 57 9.24 12.08 0.77
N TYR A 58 10.02 11.00 0.65
CA TYR A 58 9.53 9.63 0.86
C TYR A 58 9.15 9.29 2.31
N ASN A 59 9.87 9.85 3.29
CA ASN A 59 9.73 9.49 4.71
C ASN A 59 8.40 9.91 5.34
N SER A 60 7.63 10.76 4.67
CA SER A 60 6.35 11.28 5.17
C SER A 60 5.12 10.63 4.53
N TYR A 61 5.28 9.75 3.54
CA TYR A 61 4.15 9.31 2.71
C TYR A 61 2.99 8.71 3.53
N TYR A 62 3.27 7.84 4.51
CA TYR A 62 2.26 7.30 5.44
C TYR A 62 2.08 8.10 6.74
N ARG A 63 2.86 9.17 6.95
CA ARG A 63 2.77 10.01 8.16
C ARG A 63 1.93 11.26 7.95
N GLN A 64 1.95 11.80 6.74
CA GLN A 64 1.30 13.08 6.43
C GLN A 64 0.02 12.92 5.63
N ASP A 65 -0.19 11.79 4.95
CA ASP A 65 -1.41 11.47 4.18
C ASP A 65 -1.89 12.65 3.30
N MET A 66 -0.96 13.37 2.65
CA MET A 66 -1.27 14.56 1.86
C MET A 66 -1.25 14.27 0.36
N ALA A 67 -2.38 14.56 -0.30
CA ALA A 67 -2.53 14.40 -1.74
C ALA A 67 -1.62 15.37 -2.51
N ASN A 68 -0.97 14.85 -3.55
CA ASN A 68 -0.35 15.67 -4.59
C ASN A 68 -1.28 15.83 -5.80
N ALA A 69 -0.87 16.60 -6.81
CA ALA A 69 -1.67 16.86 -8.02
C ALA A 69 -2.15 15.57 -8.73
N GLU A 70 -1.32 14.53 -8.76
CA GLU A 70 -1.68 13.25 -9.37
C GLU A 70 -2.72 12.48 -8.55
N ASP A 71 -2.67 12.57 -7.22
CA ASP A 71 -3.67 11.95 -6.35
C ASP A 71 -5.04 12.63 -6.54
N PHE A 72 -5.09 13.96 -6.66
CA PHE A 72 -6.32 14.68 -7.03
C PHE A 72 -6.85 14.24 -8.40
N GLN A 73 -5.96 14.07 -9.39
CA GLN A 73 -6.37 13.61 -10.72
C GLN A 73 -6.93 12.18 -10.66
N THR A 74 -6.21 11.28 -10.00
CA THR A 74 -6.63 9.86 -9.85
C THR A 74 -8.01 9.77 -9.22
N ALA A 75 -8.29 10.58 -8.21
CA ALA A 75 -9.60 10.59 -7.57
C ALA A 75 -10.74 11.17 -8.43
N ARG A 76 -10.42 12.12 -9.31
CA ARG A 76 -11.38 12.64 -10.30
C ARG A 76 -11.67 11.61 -11.39
N ASP A 77 -10.66 10.83 -11.77
CA ASP A 77 -10.79 9.81 -12.81
C ASP A 77 -11.52 8.55 -12.31
N HIS A 78 -11.53 8.32 -10.98
CA HIS A 78 -12.06 7.10 -10.35
C HIS A 78 -13.15 7.35 -9.28
N PRO A 79 -14.20 8.15 -9.54
CA PRO A 79 -15.19 8.52 -8.53
C PRO A 79 -15.89 7.31 -7.88
N GLU A 80 -15.92 6.15 -8.54
CA GLU A 80 -16.46 4.89 -8.02
C GLU A 80 -15.78 4.39 -6.73
N LEU A 81 -14.56 4.85 -6.42
CA LEU A 81 -13.83 4.44 -5.22
C LEU A 81 -14.18 5.24 -3.98
N ALA A 82 -14.89 6.37 -4.12
CA ALA A 82 -15.28 7.25 -3.02
C ALA A 82 -15.98 6.54 -1.84
N PRO A 83 -16.86 5.53 -2.06
CA PRO A 83 -17.51 4.80 -0.96
C PRO A 83 -16.55 3.96 -0.09
N PHE A 84 -15.34 3.67 -0.59
CA PHE A 84 -14.36 2.79 0.04
C PHE A 84 -13.22 3.53 0.73
N VAL A 85 -13.30 4.85 0.82
CA VAL A 85 -12.28 5.69 1.45
C VAL A 85 -12.88 6.53 2.56
N GLN A 86 -12.03 6.91 3.53
CA GLN A 86 -12.40 7.80 4.60
C GLN A 86 -11.22 8.68 4.98
N GLY A 87 -11.42 9.99 5.01
CA GLY A 87 -10.43 10.98 5.42
C GLY A 87 -11.09 12.14 6.15
N ARG A 88 -10.33 12.81 7.02
CA ARG A 88 -10.73 14.13 7.55
C ARG A 88 -10.06 15.19 6.68
N GLY A 89 -10.87 16.00 5.99
CA GLY A 89 -10.39 17.02 5.06
C GLY A 89 -10.10 16.47 3.66
N ASP A 90 -10.17 17.36 2.68
CA ASP A 90 -10.10 17.03 1.26
C ASP A 90 -8.79 16.33 0.90
N SER A 91 -7.64 16.89 1.29
CA SER A 91 -6.32 16.33 0.93
C SER A 91 -6.15 14.86 1.37
N LYS A 92 -6.55 14.52 2.60
CA LYS A 92 -6.46 13.14 3.10
C LYS A 92 -7.42 12.21 2.36
N LEU A 93 -8.64 12.68 2.05
CA LEU A 93 -9.60 11.88 1.29
C LEU A 93 -9.09 11.56 -0.12
N TYR A 94 -8.55 12.56 -0.81
CA TYR A 94 -7.95 12.41 -2.14
C TYR A 94 -6.74 11.47 -2.11
N TRP A 95 -5.90 11.56 -1.08
CA TRP A 95 -4.76 10.66 -0.92
C TRP A 95 -5.20 9.22 -0.65
N GLU A 96 -6.18 8.97 0.24
CA GLU A 96 -6.73 7.63 0.51
C GLU A 96 -7.35 7.01 -0.75
N HIS A 97 -7.97 7.85 -1.58
CA HIS A 97 -8.53 7.47 -2.87
C HIS A 97 -7.44 6.98 -3.82
N ALA A 98 -6.43 7.81 -4.08
CA ALA A 98 -5.34 7.45 -4.97
C ALA A 98 -4.52 6.28 -4.42
N HIS A 99 -4.35 6.20 -3.10
CA HIS A 99 -3.74 5.06 -2.44
C HIS A 99 -4.53 3.77 -2.70
N LEU A 100 -5.86 3.79 -2.50
CA LEU A 100 -6.71 2.63 -2.78
C LEU A 100 -6.62 2.19 -4.24
N TYR A 101 -6.70 3.14 -5.19
CA TYR A 101 -6.57 2.85 -6.61
C TYR A 101 -5.28 2.07 -6.91
N ARG A 102 -4.14 2.54 -6.37
CA ARG A 102 -2.85 1.83 -6.52
C ARG A 102 -2.93 0.40 -5.98
N MET A 103 -3.58 0.18 -4.83
CA MET A 103 -3.69 -1.15 -4.23
C MET A 103 -4.54 -2.11 -5.07
N LEU A 104 -5.59 -1.58 -5.70
CA LEU A 104 -6.40 -2.35 -6.63
C LEU A 104 -5.61 -2.76 -7.87
N GLU A 105 -4.74 -1.90 -8.41
CA GLU A 105 -3.88 -2.24 -9.55
C GLU A 105 -2.91 -3.37 -9.23
N TYR A 106 -2.24 -3.31 -8.07
CA TYR A 106 -1.39 -4.42 -7.64
C TYR A 106 -2.19 -5.70 -7.42
N ALA A 107 -3.34 -5.64 -6.75
CA ALA A 107 -4.20 -6.80 -6.56
C ALA A 107 -4.64 -7.43 -7.90
N ARG A 108 -5.06 -6.62 -8.87
CA ARG A 108 -5.39 -7.09 -10.24
C ARG A 108 -4.19 -7.80 -10.87
N SER A 109 -3.00 -7.23 -10.75
CA SER A 109 -1.79 -7.83 -11.31
C SER A 109 -1.45 -9.20 -10.70
N TYR A 110 -1.63 -9.38 -9.38
CA TYR A 110 -1.47 -10.69 -8.74
C TYR A 110 -2.55 -11.69 -9.15
N ARG A 111 -3.80 -11.25 -9.29
CA ARG A 111 -4.90 -12.13 -9.71
C ARG A 111 -4.70 -12.73 -11.10
N LYS A 112 -4.02 -12.02 -12.01
CA LYS A 112 -3.66 -12.50 -13.35
C LYS A 112 -2.75 -13.74 -13.30
N VAL A 113 -1.83 -13.79 -12.34
CA VAL A 113 -0.86 -14.90 -12.20
C VAL A 113 -1.26 -15.93 -11.14
N LEU A 114 -2.20 -15.60 -10.25
CA LEU A 114 -2.72 -16.46 -9.19
C LEU A 114 -4.23 -16.69 -9.40
N PRO A 115 -4.62 -17.71 -10.18
CA PRO A 115 -6.00 -17.87 -10.66
C PRO A 115 -7.02 -18.25 -9.58
N LYS A 116 -6.58 -18.68 -8.39
CA LYS A 116 -7.43 -19.01 -7.25
C LYS A 116 -7.26 -18.05 -6.07
N LEU A 117 -6.63 -16.89 -6.30
CA LEU A 117 -6.48 -15.88 -5.25
C LEU A 117 -7.86 -15.32 -4.88
N GLU A 118 -8.26 -15.54 -3.64
CA GLU A 118 -9.55 -15.15 -3.06
C GLU A 118 -9.40 -13.90 -2.18
N TRP A 119 -8.23 -13.73 -1.56
CA TRP A 119 -7.93 -12.60 -0.67
C TRP A 119 -6.49 -12.10 -0.85
N ILE A 120 -6.32 -10.79 -0.78
CA ILE A 120 -5.00 -10.17 -0.76
C ILE A 120 -4.95 -8.97 0.18
N LEU A 121 -3.87 -8.83 0.93
CA LEU A 121 -3.47 -7.58 1.56
C LEU A 121 -2.30 -6.98 0.78
N CYS A 122 -2.48 -5.78 0.25
CA CYS A 122 -1.40 -4.98 -0.31
C CYS A 122 -1.23 -3.71 0.55
N GLY A 123 -0.04 -3.55 1.14
CA GLY A 123 0.27 -2.45 2.03
C GLY A 123 -0.61 -2.46 3.28
N ARG A 124 -1.67 -1.63 3.26
CA ARG A 124 -2.65 -1.48 4.33
C ARG A 124 -4.09 -1.65 3.86
N ARG A 125 -4.31 -2.29 2.70
CA ARG A 125 -5.65 -2.50 2.13
C ARG A 125 -5.95 -3.98 1.94
N PRO A 126 -6.74 -4.59 2.83
CA PRO A 126 -7.26 -5.93 2.60
C PRO A 126 -8.35 -5.89 1.52
N MET A 127 -8.31 -6.85 0.61
CA MET A 127 -9.22 -6.96 -0.53
C MET A 127 -9.64 -8.42 -0.71
N LYS A 128 -10.90 -8.63 -1.06
CA LYS A 128 -11.42 -9.91 -1.56
C LYS A 128 -11.62 -9.82 -3.05
N PHE A 129 -11.52 -10.94 -3.76
CA PHE A 129 -11.88 -10.99 -5.17
C PHE A 129 -13.35 -11.36 -5.31
N VAL A 130 -14.09 -10.54 -6.05
CA VAL A 130 -15.52 -10.73 -6.30
C VAL A 130 -15.74 -10.81 -7.81
N GLU A 131 -16.53 -11.80 -8.22
CA GLU A 131 -16.98 -11.95 -9.60
C GLU A 131 -18.21 -11.06 -9.82
N ASN A 132 -18.18 -10.23 -10.87
CA ASN A 132 -19.34 -9.45 -11.27
C ASN A 132 -20.30 -10.27 -12.16
N ASP A 133 -21.45 -9.69 -12.51
CA ASP A 133 -22.48 -10.35 -13.34
C ASP A 133 -21.99 -10.78 -14.74
N GLN A 134 -20.82 -10.28 -15.18
CA GLN A 134 -20.17 -10.62 -16.45
C GLN A 134 -19.10 -11.71 -16.30
N GLY A 135 -18.94 -12.30 -15.11
CA GLY A 135 -17.91 -13.29 -14.81
C GLY A 135 -16.51 -12.69 -14.59
N VAL A 136 -16.40 -11.36 -14.52
CA VAL A 136 -15.11 -10.67 -14.34
C VAL A 136 -14.79 -10.57 -12.85
N VAL A 137 -13.68 -11.19 -12.46
CA VAL A 137 -13.19 -11.18 -11.09
C VAL A 137 -12.37 -9.91 -10.82
N GLN A 138 -12.83 -9.07 -9.90
CA GLN A 138 -12.18 -7.81 -9.52
C GLN A 138 -11.86 -7.78 -8.02
N PRO A 139 -10.76 -7.13 -7.60
CA PRO A 139 -10.51 -6.89 -6.19
C PRO A 139 -11.52 -5.88 -5.64
N HIS A 140 -12.02 -6.16 -4.44
CA HIS A 140 -13.00 -5.36 -3.72
C HIS A 140 -12.48 -5.07 -2.30
N PRO A 141 -12.36 -3.80 -1.89
CA PRO A 141 -11.83 -3.44 -0.57
C PRO A 141 -12.69 -3.99 0.56
N ILE A 142 -12.03 -4.51 1.61
CA ILE A 142 -12.69 -4.95 2.83
C ILE A 142 -12.70 -3.77 3.80
N GLY A 143 -13.78 -2.98 3.74
CA GLY A 143 -13.97 -1.81 4.57
C GLY A 143 -13.47 -0.50 3.96
N ARG A 144 -13.68 0.59 4.68
CA ARG A 144 -13.42 1.97 4.21
C ARG A 144 -12.09 2.55 4.64
N ARG A 145 -11.38 1.87 5.54
CA ARG A 145 -10.14 2.35 6.15
C ARG A 145 -8.96 1.49 5.76
N GLN A 146 -7.77 2.03 5.95
CA GLN A 146 -6.56 1.24 6.03
C GLN A 146 -6.62 0.30 7.23
N ASP A 147 -6.19 -0.94 7.02
CA ASP A 147 -6.01 -1.95 8.06
C ASP A 147 -4.77 -2.77 7.73
N GLU A 148 -3.83 -2.82 8.66
CA GLU A 148 -2.64 -3.68 8.56
C GLU A 148 -2.99 -5.15 8.85
N CYS A 149 -4.22 -5.44 9.26
CA CYS A 149 -4.77 -6.76 9.54
C CYS A 149 -3.88 -7.59 10.48
N LYS A 150 -3.14 -6.96 11.40
CA LYS A 150 -2.09 -7.62 12.20
C LYS A 150 -2.57 -8.89 12.90
N THR A 151 -3.70 -8.80 13.60
CA THR A 151 -4.28 -9.94 14.33
C THR A 151 -4.74 -11.04 13.38
N PHE A 152 -5.36 -10.68 12.26
CA PHE A 152 -5.80 -11.66 11.26
C PHE A 152 -4.61 -12.35 10.59
N ILE A 153 -3.59 -11.60 10.17
CA ILE A 153 -2.36 -12.15 9.58
C ILE A 153 -1.65 -13.04 10.59
N GLY A 154 -1.52 -12.60 11.83
CA GLY A 154 -0.95 -13.37 12.93
C GLY A 154 -1.61 -14.74 13.06
N ARG A 155 -2.95 -14.77 13.05
CA ARG A 155 -3.73 -16.01 13.15
C ARG A 155 -3.62 -16.88 11.90
N VAL A 156 -3.85 -16.31 10.71
CA VAL A 156 -3.93 -17.05 9.44
C VAL A 156 -2.59 -17.60 9.00
N PHE A 157 -1.50 -16.84 9.19
CA PHE A 157 -0.16 -17.21 8.73
C PHE A 157 0.72 -17.77 9.85
N GLY A 158 0.17 -18.01 11.05
CA GLY A 158 0.91 -18.57 12.18
C GLY A 158 1.99 -17.64 12.73
N LEU A 159 1.85 -16.33 12.53
CA LEU A 159 2.78 -15.30 12.98
C LEU A 159 2.39 -14.70 14.35
N ALA A 160 1.25 -15.10 14.91
CA ALA A 160 0.81 -14.66 16.23
C ALA A 160 1.72 -15.22 17.34
N THR A 161 2.07 -14.37 18.31
CA THR A 161 2.78 -14.83 19.52
C THR A 161 1.81 -15.59 20.42
N LYS A 162 2.32 -16.50 21.29
CA LYS A 162 1.49 -17.30 22.22
C LYS A 162 0.47 -16.48 23.04
N ILE A 163 0.74 -15.20 23.26
CA ILE A 163 -0.10 -14.25 24.01
C ILE A 163 -1.39 -13.90 23.24
N GLU A 164 -1.34 -13.81 21.91
CA GLU A 164 -2.49 -13.41 21.07
C GLU A 164 -3.46 -14.57 20.81
N THR A 165 -2.99 -15.83 20.92
CA THR A 165 -3.80 -17.05 20.89
C THR A 165 -4.46 -17.39 22.23
N ALA A 166 -4.08 -16.73 23.32
CA ALA A 166 -4.60 -17.04 24.66
C ALA A 166 -5.99 -16.44 24.94
N HIS A 167 -6.45 -15.47 24.15
CA HIS A 167 -7.74 -14.79 24.32
C HIS A 167 -8.95 -15.56 23.75
N GLU A 168 -8.79 -16.83 23.35
CA GLU A 168 -9.87 -17.68 22.83
C GLU A 168 -10.23 -18.86 23.76
N LYS A 169 -9.82 -18.79 25.05
CA LYS A 169 -10.13 -19.83 26.05
C LYS A 169 -11.04 -19.39 27.20
N ASP A 170 -11.78 -18.30 27.06
CA ASP A 170 -12.83 -17.91 28.01
C ASP A 170 -14.19 -17.78 27.31
#